data_AF-A0A8R2D2Y1-F1
#
_entry.id   AF-A0A8R2D2Y1-F1
#
_cell.length_a   1.000
_cell.length_b   1.000
_cell.length_c   1.000
_cell.angle_alpha   90.00
_cell.angle_beta   90.00
_cell.angle_gamma   90.00
#
_symmetry.space_group_name_H-M   'P 1'
#
loop_
_entity.id
_entity.type
_entity.pdbx_description
1 polymer ?
#
loop_
_entity_poly.entity_id
_entity_poly.type
_entity_poly.pdbx_seq_one_letter_code
_entity_poly.pdbx_strand_id
1 'polypeptide(L)'
;MDWKTGIICPIFKKGGIGIVSNHRGISLLDTAYKILSMALLRRLEIYAEDTLTEYQTGFRRRKSTMDHIFTIRQVMEKFYEYNKDLHILFVDFKQTYDSIDRDQLWITPTNFGIPRKLVRLVEICNQQTYCKCVLWGRPLKYLNAEPA
;
A
#
# COMPACT_ATOMS: atom_id res chain seq x y z
N MET A 1 13.23 -1.83 -20.46
CA MET A 1 13.67 -1.36 -19.14
C MET A 1 14.21 -2.56 -18.40
N ASP A 2 15.18 -2.36 -17.52
CA ASP A 2 15.48 -3.40 -16.54
C ASP A 2 14.26 -3.55 -15.61
N TRP A 3 13.85 -4.78 -15.31
CA TRP A 3 12.65 -5.10 -14.52
C TRP A 3 12.73 -4.58 -13.09
N LYS A 4 13.95 -4.30 -12.60
CA LYS A 4 14.23 -3.64 -11.32
C LYS A 4 14.18 -2.10 -11.38
N THR A 5 14.03 -1.50 -12.56
CA THR A 5 13.97 -0.05 -12.74
C THR A 5 12.53 0.44 -12.93
N GLY A 6 12.05 1.29 -12.02
CA GLY A 6 10.76 1.99 -12.11
C GLY A 6 10.91 3.46 -12.53
N ILE A 7 9.83 4.06 -13.04
CA ILE A 7 9.71 5.51 -13.24
C ILE A 7 8.79 6.09 -12.17
N ILE A 8 9.26 7.05 -11.39
CA ILE A 8 8.42 7.79 -10.44
C ILE A 8 7.85 9.03 -11.14
N CYS A 9 6.53 9.07 -11.25
CA CYS A 9 5.77 10.23 -11.70
C CYS A 9 5.09 10.90 -10.50
N PRO A 10 5.56 12.08 -10.04
CA PRO A 10 4.92 12.80 -8.95
C PRO A 10 3.59 13.41 -9.43
N ILE A 11 2.51 13.08 -8.74
CA ILE A 11 1.17 13.64 -8.96
C ILE A 11 0.84 14.60 -7.84
N PHE A 12 0.48 15.84 -8.20
CA PHE A 12 0.08 16.85 -7.23
C PHE A 12 -1.17 16.41 -6.44
N LYS A 13 -1.12 16.50 -5.10
CA LYS A 13 -2.21 16.11 -4.19
C LYS A 13 -3.00 17.31 -3.68
N LYS A 14 -2.36 18.24 -2.97
CA LYS A 14 -2.97 19.46 -2.38
C LYS A 14 -1.91 20.43 -1.85
N GLY A 15 -2.24 21.72 -1.69
CA GLY A 15 -1.34 22.74 -1.12
C GLY A 15 -0.50 23.47 -2.18
N GLY A 16 0.71 23.92 -1.83
CA GLY A 16 1.62 24.58 -2.76
C GLY A 16 2.28 23.60 -3.73
N ILE A 17 2.32 23.95 -5.03
CA ILE A 17 2.90 23.13 -6.12
C ILE A 17 4.44 23.04 -6.02
N GLY A 18 5.11 23.97 -5.34
CA GLY A 18 6.57 23.94 -5.16
C GLY A 18 7.07 22.95 -4.10
N ILE A 19 6.18 22.32 -3.33
CA ILE A 19 6.56 21.49 -2.18
C ILE A 19 6.50 20.01 -2.55
N VAL A 20 7.62 19.29 -2.43
CA VAL A 20 7.73 17.87 -2.81
C VAL A 20 6.76 16.99 -2.00
N SER A 21 6.60 17.23 -0.70
CA SER A 21 5.68 16.47 0.16
C SER A 21 4.20 16.60 -0.22
N ASN A 22 3.85 17.57 -1.06
CA ASN A 22 2.50 17.76 -1.58
C ASN A 22 2.22 16.93 -2.83
N HIS A 23 3.20 16.16 -3.30
CA HIS A 23 3.08 15.26 -4.44
C HIS A 23 3.06 13.80 -3.95
N ARG A 24 2.31 12.96 -4.66
CA ARG A 24 2.37 11.50 -4.52
C ARG A 24 3.24 10.95 -5.64
N GLY A 25 4.36 10.32 -5.29
CA GLY A 25 5.16 9.58 -6.26
C GLY A 25 4.44 8.30 -6.68
N ILE A 26 4.00 8.22 -7.93
CA ILE A 26 3.48 6.97 -8.50
C ILE A 26 4.59 6.28 -9.28
N SER A 27 4.94 5.07 -8.86
CA SER A 27 5.93 4.24 -9.54
C SER A 27 5.29 3.46 -10.70
N LEU A 28 5.70 3.79 -11.92
CA LEU A 28 5.43 3.04 -13.13
C LEU A 28 6.48 1.93 -13.27
N LEU A 29 6.03 0.70 -13.08
CA LEU A 29 6.85 -0.50 -13.14
C LEU A 29 6.72 -1.18 -14.51
N ASP A 30 7.74 -1.98 -14.85
CA ASP A 30 7.77 -2.80 -16.05
C ASP A 30 6.57 -3.78 -16.10
N THR A 31 6.07 -4.06 -17.30
CA THR A 31 4.91 -4.94 -17.50
C THR A 31 5.19 -6.37 -17.02
N ALA A 32 6.40 -6.90 -17.24
CA ALA A 32 6.78 -8.22 -16.77
C ALA A 32 6.79 -8.28 -15.23
N TYR A 33 7.28 -7.22 -14.58
CA TYR A 33 7.25 -7.10 -13.12
C TYR A 33 5.81 -7.11 -12.59
N LYS A 34 4.88 -6.39 -13.25
CA LYS A 34 3.46 -6.37 -12.87
C LYS A 34 2.81 -7.75 -13.01
N ILE A 35 3.11 -8.47 -14.08
CA ILE A 35 2.60 -9.84 -14.29
C ILE A 35 3.09 -10.77 -13.18
N LEU A 36 4.39 -10.73 -12.86
CA LEU A 36 4.97 -11.50 -11.77
C LEU A 36 4.33 -11.15 -10.42
N SER A 37 4.20 -9.85 -10.13
CA SER A 37 3.59 -9.35 -8.90
C SER A 37 2.14 -9.81 -8.75
N MET A 38 1.38 -9.81 -9.85
CA MET A 38 0.00 -10.31 -9.88
C MET A 38 -0.07 -11.83 -9.61
N ALA A 39 0.87 -12.60 -10.17
CA ALA A 39 0.95 -14.04 -9.92
C ALA A 39 1.31 -14.35 -8.46
N LEU A 40 2.21 -13.58 -7.86
CA LEU A 40 2.56 -13.68 -6.43
C LEU A 40 1.39 -13.27 -5.55
N LEU A 41 0.72 -12.15 -5.85
CA LEU A 41 -0.44 -11.67 -5.12
C LEU A 41 -1.53 -12.74 -5.03
N ARG A 42 -1.91 -13.35 -6.16
CA ARG A 42 -2.93 -14.42 -6.18
C ARG A 42 -2.57 -15.62 -5.30
N ARG A 43 -1.27 -15.93 -5.14
CA ARG A 43 -0.83 -17.01 -4.25
C ARG A 43 -0.85 -16.59 -2.78
N LEU A 44 -0.52 -15.32 -2.50
CA LEU A 44 -0.56 -14.76 -1.15
C LEU A 44 -1.98 -14.55 -0.65
N GLU A 45 -2.92 -14.19 -1.52
CA GLU A 45 -4.34 -13.98 -1.21
C GLU A 45 -4.95 -15.20 -0.52
N ILE A 46 -4.56 -16.42 -0.91
CA ILE A 46 -5.05 -17.67 -0.31
C ILE A 46 -4.74 -17.71 1.19
N TYR A 47 -3.51 -17.34 1.59
CA TYR A 47 -3.10 -17.32 2.99
C TYR A 47 -3.63 -16.09 3.74
N ALA A 48 -3.67 -14.95 3.05
CA ALA A 48 -4.15 -13.70 3.64
C ALA A 48 -5.63 -13.80 4.05
N GLU A 49 -6.46 -14.49 3.27
CA GLU A 49 -7.89 -14.63 3.56
C GLU A 49 -8.16 -15.41 4.86
N ASP A 50 -7.34 -16.42 5.15
CA ASP A 50 -7.43 -17.21 6.40
C ASP A 50 -6.90 -16.44 7.61
N THR A 51 -6.09 -15.41 7.39
CA THR A 51 -5.36 -14.71 8.46
C THR A 51 -5.94 -13.34 8.79
N LEU A 52 -6.56 -12.67 7.82
CA LEU A 52 -7.10 -11.32 7.97
C LEU A 52 -8.47 -11.35 8.65
N THR A 53 -8.65 -10.48 9.63
CA THR A 53 -9.94 -10.31 10.32
C THR A 53 -11.02 -9.75 9.38
N GLU A 54 -12.28 -10.00 9.72
CA GLU A 54 -13.43 -9.53 8.93
C GLU A 54 -13.54 -8.01 8.87
N TYR A 55 -12.95 -7.31 9.84
CA TYR A 55 -12.90 -5.85 9.93
C TYR A 55 -11.91 -5.22 8.93
N GLN A 56 -11.02 -6.01 8.31
CA GLN A 56 -10.14 -5.51 7.27
C GLN A 56 -10.81 -5.61 5.89
N THR A 57 -11.26 -4.48 5.37
CA THR A 57 -11.94 -4.38 4.06
C THR A 57 -11.08 -3.75 2.96
N GLY A 58 -10.06 -2.97 3.34
CA GLY A 58 -9.16 -2.33 2.39
C GLY A 58 -8.32 -3.35 1.62
N PHE A 59 -8.22 -3.17 0.28
CA PHE A 59 -7.42 -4.02 -0.61
C PHE A 59 -7.78 -5.52 -0.60
N ARG A 60 -8.97 -5.89 -0.11
CA ARG A 60 -9.46 -7.27 -0.07
C ARG A 60 -10.52 -7.50 -1.14
N ARG A 61 -10.48 -8.66 -1.78
CA ARG A 61 -11.44 -9.01 -2.83
C ARG A 61 -12.85 -9.11 -2.24
N ARG A 62 -13.85 -8.59 -2.97
CA ARG A 62 -15.28 -8.59 -2.57
C ARG A 62 -15.61 -7.79 -1.29
N LYS A 63 -14.70 -6.97 -0.79
CA LYS A 63 -14.97 -6.01 0.28
C LYS A 63 -14.89 -4.59 -0.25
N SER A 64 -15.68 -3.68 0.32
CA SER A 64 -15.75 -2.29 -0.11
C SER A 64 -15.82 -1.33 1.08
N THR A 65 -15.45 -0.07 0.85
CA THR A 65 -15.67 1.01 1.81
C THR A 65 -17.14 1.17 2.18
N MET A 66 -18.06 0.75 1.30
CA MET A 66 -19.49 0.73 1.57
C MET A 66 -19.85 -0.16 2.78
N ASP A 67 -19.16 -1.28 2.99
CA ASP A 67 -19.42 -2.19 4.11
C ASP A 67 -19.17 -1.49 5.46
N HIS A 68 -18.07 -0.73 5.55
CA HIS A 68 -17.72 0.05 6.74
C HIS A 68 -18.65 1.25 6.94
N ILE A 69 -19.02 1.96 5.87
CA ILE A 69 -19.98 3.08 5.96
C ILE A 69 -21.33 2.58 6.47
N PHE A 70 -21.80 1.44 5.95
CA PHE A 70 -23.03 0.80 6.41
C PHE A 70 -22.95 0.44 7.90
N THR A 71 -21.85 -0.21 8.32
CA THR A 71 -21.63 -0.60 9.72
C THR A 71 -21.65 0.62 10.65
N ILE A 72 -20.92 1.68 10.30
CA ILE A 72 -20.88 2.92 11.10
C ILE A 72 -22.27 3.55 11.19
N ARG A 73 -23.01 3.62 10.07
CA ARG A 73 -24.38 4.14 10.06
C ARG A 73 -25.31 3.35 10.98
N GLN A 74 -25.27 2.03 10.94
CA GLN A 74 -26.07 1.17 11.83
C GLN A 74 -25.75 1.42 13.30
N VAL A 75 -24.48 1.59 13.65
CA VAL A 75 -24.07 1.96 15.02
C VAL A 75 -24.61 3.33 15.41
N MET A 76 -24.51 4.32 14.53
CA MET A 76 -25.05 5.67 14.78
C MET A 76 -26.57 5.66 15.00
N GLU A 77 -27.32 4.96 14.14
CA GLU A 77 -28.77 4.82 14.24
C GLU A 77 -29.19 4.17 15.56
N LYS A 78 -28.48 3.12 16.00
CA LYS A 78 -28.76 2.43 17.26
C LYS A 78 -28.51 3.30 18.49
N PHE A 79 -27.41 4.04 18.52
CA PHE A 79 -27.14 4.94 19.65
C PHE A 79 -28.14 6.10 19.72
N TYR A 80 -28.57 6.60 18.56
CA TYR A 80 -29.63 7.60 18.47
C TYR A 80 -30.97 7.06 19.00
N GLU A 81 -31.36 5.83 18.63
CA GLU A 81 -32.59 5.17 19.09
C GLU A 81 -32.65 5.05 20.63
N TYR A 82 -31.53 4.72 21.27
CA TYR A 82 -31.45 4.57 22.73
C TYR A 82 -31.06 5.86 23.47
N ASN A 83 -30.99 7.00 22.77
CA ASN A 83 -30.57 8.28 23.32
C ASN A 83 -29.25 8.20 24.12
N LYS A 84 -28.25 7.54 23.53
CA LYS A 84 -26.90 7.38 24.11
C LYS A 84 -25.88 8.16 23.31
N ASP A 85 -24.88 8.69 24.00
CA ASP A 85 -23.74 9.35 23.37
C ASP A 85 -22.85 8.33 22.63
N LEU A 86 -22.46 8.69 21.41
CA LEU A 86 -21.55 7.91 20.56
C LEU A 86 -20.31 8.74 20.24
N HIS A 87 -19.13 8.19 20.49
CA HIS A 87 -17.84 8.78 20.13
C HIS A 87 -17.14 7.90 19.10
N ILE A 88 -16.67 8.51 18.00
CA ILE A 88 -15.98 7.81 16.91
C ILE A 88 -14.58 8.42 16.77
N LEU A 89 -13.55 7.56 16.85
CA LEU A 89 -12.16 7.96 16.66
C LEU A 89 -11.67 7.56 15.26
N PHE A 90 -11.20 8.53 14.48
CA PHE A 90 -10.57 8.29 13.19
C PHE A 90 -9.05 8.39 13.33
N VAL A 91 -8.35 7.32 12.97
CA VAL A 91 -6.88 7.22 13.00
C VAL A 91 -6.39 7.09 11.56
N ASP A 92 -5.46 7.96 11.15
CA ASP A 92 -4.81 7.91 9.83
C ASP A 92 -3.29 7.91 9.98
N PHE A 93 -2.63 7.06 9.20
CA PHE A 93 -1.17 6.94 9.22
C PHE A 93 -0.55 7.79 8.12
N LYS A 94 0.46 8.58 8.47
CA LYS A 94 1.20 9.41 7.51
C LYS A 94 2.18 8.56 6.71
N GLN A 95 2.05 8.56 5.38
CA GLN A 95 3.03 7.96 4.45
C GLN A 95 3.36 6.49 4.79
N THR A 96 2.34 5.65 4.90
CA THR A 96 2.47 4.24 5.32
C THR A 96 3.46 3.44 4.48
N TYR A 97 3.43 3.57 3.15
CA TYR A 97 4.34 2.82 2.28
C TYR A 97 5.80 3.26 2.39
N ASP A 98 6.05 4.53 2.71
CA ASP A 98 7.39 5.10 2.79
C ASP A 98 8.03 4.89 4.18
N SER A 99 7.21 4.61 5.20
CA SER A 99 7.62 4.53 6.62
C SER A 99 7.64 3.10 7.20
N ILE A 100 7.34 2.09 6.38
CA ILE A 100 7.37 0.69 6.82
C ILE A 100 8.81 0.23 7.07
N ASP A 101 9.01 -0.39 8.23
CA ASP A 101 10.23 -1.16 8.53
C ASP A 101 10.28 -2.40 7.63
N ARG A 102 11.29 -2.45 6.75
CA ARG A 102 11.45 -3.54 5.78
C ARG A 102 11.84 -4.86 6.44
N ASP A 103 12.57 -4.85 7.54
CA ASP A 103 12.97 -6.08 8.20
C ASP A 103 11.74 -6.76 8.83
N GLN A 104 10.87 -5.96 9.45
CA GLN A 104 9.59 -6.45 9.98
C GLN A 104 8.65 -6.93 8.88
N LEU A 105 8.71 -6.33 7.69
CA LEU A 105 7.88 -6.72 6.54
C LEU A 105 8.17 -8.16 6.06
N TRP A 106 9.37 -8.68 6.27
CA TRP A 106 9.72 -10.05 5.87
C TRP A 106 9.41 -11.08 6.97
N ILE A 107 9.52 -10.67 8.23
CA ILE A 107 9.25 -11.54 9.39
C ILE A 107 7.74 -11.76 9.56
N THR A 108 6.96 -10.69 9.44
CA THR A 108 5.51 -10.68 9.74
C THR A 108 4.72 -11.71 8.91
N PRO A 109 4.85 -11.79 7.56
CA PRO A 109 4.18 -12.82 6.76
C PRO A 109 4.52 -14.25 7.17
N THR A 110 5.78 -14.48 7.59
CA THR A 110 6.25 -15.79 8.03
C THR A 110 5.57 -16.19 9.34
N ASN A 111 5.38 -15.24 10.26
CA ASN A 111 4.64 -15.47 11.52
C ASN A 111 3.16 -15.76 11.29
N PHE A 112 2.59 -15.19 10.22
CA PHE A 112 1.23 -15.46 9.77
C PHE A 112 1.08 -16.75 8.96
N GLY A 113 2.11 -17.61 8.92
CA GLY A 113 2.03 -18.93 8.29
C GLY A 113 2.23 -18.91 6.77
N ILE A 114 2.61 -17.78 6.16
CA ILE A 114 2.90 -17.72 4.74
C ILE A 114 4.22 -18.47 4.46
N PRO A 115 4.27 -19.37 3.46
CA PRO A 115 5.48 -20.11 3.13
C PRO A 115 6.67 -19.20 2.85
N ARG A 116 7.82 -19.48 3.49
CA ARG A 116 9.06 -18.71 3.32
C ARG A 116 9.48 -18.52 1.86
N LYS A 117 9.20 -19.50 0.99
CA LYS A 117 9.46 -19.39 -0.45
C LYS A 117 8.72 -18.23 -1.10
N LEU A 118 7.45 -18.00 -0.74
CA LEU A 118 6.67 -16.87 -1.27
C LEU A 118 7.18 -15.55 -0.71
N VAL A 119 7.45 -15.51 0.60
CA VAL A 119 8.04 -14.32 1.26
C VAL A 119 9.36 -13.93 0.60
N ARG A 120 10.24 -14.91 0.35
CA ARG A 120 11.53 -14.67 -0.31
C ARG A 120 11.39 -14.15 -1.74
N LEU A 121 10.39 -14.62 -2.50
CA LEU A 121 10.13 -14.10 -3.84
C LEU A 121 9.68 -12.65 -3.79
N VAL A 122 8.83 -12.28 -2.84
CA VAL A 122 8.42 -10.88 -2.62
C VAL A 122 9.61 -10.02 -2.20
N GLU A 123 10.44 -10.52 -1.30
CA GLU A 123 11.65 -9.83 -0.83
C GLU A 123 12.59 -9.51 -2.01
N ILE A 124 12.88 -10.50 -2.88
CA ILE A 124 13.72 -10.31 -4.07
C ILE A 124 13.13 -9.25 -5.02
N CYS A 125 11.81 -9.19 -5.15
CA CYS A 125 11.14 -8.19 -5.99
C CYS A 125 11.29 -6.76 -5.42
N ASN A 126 11.45 -6.61 -4.11
CA ASN A 126 11.53 -5.32 -3.42
C ASN A 126 12.96 -4.89 -3.05
N GLN A 127 13.97 -5.72 -3.35
CA GLN A 127 15.38 -5.42 -3.09
C GLN A 127 16.09 -4.90 -4.35
N GLN A 128 17.04 -3.99 -4.14
CA GLN A 128 17.89 -3.43 -5.21
C GLN A 128 17.07 -2.82 -6.38
N THR A 129 15.98 -2.14 -6.04
CA THR A 129 15.13 -1.46 -7.02
C THR A 129 15.69 -0.07 -7.32
N TYR A 130 15.73 0.32 -8.60
CA TYR A 130 16.17 1.64 -9.03
C TYR A 130 14.98 2.47 -9.51
N CYS A 131 14.99 3.77 -9.27
CA CYS A 131 13.91 4.65 -9.68
C CYS A 131 14.44 5.85 -10.46
N LYS A 132 13.78 6.17 -11.58
CA LYS A 132 14.01 7.41 -12.33
C LYS A 132 12.81 8.34 -12.13
N CYS A 133 13.04 9.54 -11.61
CA CYS A 133 11.96 10.51 -11.44
C CYS A 133 11.71 11.26 -12.75
N VAL A 134 10.45 11.40 -13.16
CA VAL A 134 10.03 12.15 -14.35
C VAL A 134 9.02 13.20 -13.92
N LEU A 135 9.34 14.47 -14.14
CA LEU A 135 8.49 15.62 -13.83
C LEU A 135 7.91 16.17 -15.14
N TRP A 136 6.58 16.27 -15.24
CA TRP A 136 5.90 16.87 -16.40
C TRP A 136 6.32 16.26 -17.76
N GLY A 137 6.52 14.94 -17.80
CA GLY A 137 6.97 14.22 -19.00
C GLY A 137 8.45 14.39 -19.33
N ARG A 138 9.23 15.10 -18.50
CA ARG A 138 10.69 15.28 -18.66
C ARG A 138 11.45 14.51 -17.59
N PRO A 139 12.49 13.73 -17.95
CA PRO A 139 13.32 13.07 -16.96
C PRO A 139 14.04 14.11 -16.10
N LEU A 140 13.98 13.95 -14.78
CA LEU A 140 14.86 14.68 -13.87
C LEU A 140 16.29 14.20 -14.11
N LYS A 141 17.19 15.13 -14.39
CA LYS A 141 18.63 14.83 -14.46
C LYS A 141 19.10 14.48 -13.03
N TYR A 142 19.32 13.19 -12.80
CA TYR A 142 20.05 12.55 -11.69
C TYR A 142 19.72 13.03 -10.27
N LEU A 143 18.92 12.22 -9.56
CA LEU A 143 19.04 12.09 -8.10
C LEU A 143 19.72 10.75 -7.86
N ASN A 144 21.00 10.77 -7.47
CA ASN A 144 21.67 9.59 -6.94
C ASN A 144 20.95 9.24 -5.63
N ALA A 145 20.19 8.15 -5.62
CA ALA A 145 19.66 7.60 -4.40
C ALA A 145 20.83 6.91 -3.67
N GLU A 146 21.34 7.54 -2.61
CA GLU A 146 22.12 6.81 -1.62
C GLU A 146 21.20 5.81 -0.90
N PRO A 147 21.68 4.60 -0.60
CA PRO A 147 20.91 3.63 0.17
C PRO A 147 20.71 4.14 1.60
N ALA A 148 19.47 4.06 2.08
CA ALA A 148 19.14 4.15 3.50
C ALA A 148 19.65 2.91 4.24
#